data_AF-A0A2N8NYU7-F1
#
_entry.id   AF-A0A2N8NYU7-F1
#
_cell.length_a   1.000
_cell.length_b   1.000
_cell.length_c   1.000
_cell.angle_alpha   90.00
_cell.angle_beta   90.00
_cell.angle_gamma   90.00
#
_symmetry.space_group_name_H-M   'P 1'
#
loop_
_entity.id
_entity.type
_entity.pdbx_description
1 polymer ?
#
loop_
_entity_poly.entity_id
_entity_poly.type
_entity_poly.pdbx_seq_one_letter_code
_entity_poly.pdbx_strand_id
1 'polypeptide(L)' 'MVVRWWSKGWAGWRSWRSWGRADGEAGMTTAEYAVGTLAACALAAVLYKVVTSGAVSAALQSLIGRALNAPF' A
#
# COMPACT_ATOMS: atom_id res chain seq x y z
N MET A 1 -4.88 -6.13 18.67
CA MET A 1 -6.09 -5.53 18.04
C MET A 1 -5.90 -5.13 16.56
N VAL A 2 -4.65 -4.97 16.07
CA VAL A 2 -4.34 -4.39 14.74
C VAL A 2 -4.53 -5.34 13.53
N VAL A 3 -4.67 -6.65 13.75
CA VAL A 3 -4.63 -7.67 12.68
C VAL A 3 -6.04 -8.05 12.16
N ARG A 4 -7.12 -7.55 12.78
CA ARG A 4 -8.49 -8.01 12.51
C ARG A 4 -9.10 -7.52 11.19
N TRP A 5 -8.42 -6.60 10.49
CA TRP A 5 -8.88 -6.02 9.24
C TRP A 5 -8.51 -6.87 8.01
N TRP A 6 -7.43 -7.66 8.08
CA TRP A 6 -6.83 -8.30 6.91
C TRP A 6 -7.53 -9.60 6.47
N SER A 7 -8.07 -10.38 7.41
CA SER A 7 -8.64 -11.71 7.10
C SER A 7 -9.96 -11.69 6.33
N LYS A 8 -10.67 -10.57 6.23
CA LYS A 8 -12.00 -10.53 5.60
C LYS A 8 -12.00 -10.15 4.11
N GLY A 9 -10.89 -9.64 3.57
CA GLY A 9 -10.82 -9.10 2.20
C GLY A 9 -10.36 -10.07 1.11
N TRP A 10 -9.76 -11.20 1.46
CA TRP A 10 -9.01 -12.05 0.52
C TRP A 10 -9.88 -12.93 -0.38
N ALA A 11 -11.13 -13.20 0.00
CA ALA A 11 -12.00 -14.11 -0.74
C ALA A 11 -12.51 -13.52 -2.08
N GLY A 12 -12.63 -12.19 -2.19
CA GLY A 12 -13.19 -11.51 -3.37
C GLY A 12 -12.16 -11.06 -4.42
N TRP A 13 -10.86 -11.08 -4.10
CA TRP A 13 -9.82 -10.49 -4.96
C TRP A 13 -9.50 -11.30 -6.22
N ARG A 14 -9.84 -12.60 -6.25
CA ARG A 14 -9.52 -13.45 -7.41
C ARG A 14 -10.39 -13.16 -8.64
N SER A 15 -11.63 -12.71 -8.46
CA SER A 15 -12.55 -12.46 -9.59
C SER A 15 -12.32 -11.14 -10.32
N TRP A 16 -11.60 -10.18 -9.71
CA TRP A 16 -11.37 -8.84 -10.28
C TRP A 16 -10.26 -8.81 -11.35
N ARG A 17 -9.45 -9.87 -11.45
CA ARG A 17 -8.27 -9.89 -12.34
C ARG A 17 -8.61 -10.04 -13.83
N SER A 18 -9.83 -10.42 -14.18
CA SER A 18 -10.25 -10.63 -15.58
C SER A 18 -10.68 -9.36 -16.32
N TRP A 19 -10.82 -8.21 -15.65
CA TRP A 19 -11.38 -6.99 -16.25
C TRP A 19 -10.33 -6.10 -16.96
N GLY A 20 -9.03 -6.39 -16.80
CA GLY A 20 -7.93 -5.48 -17.20
C GLY A 20 -7.39 -5.64 -18.62
N ARG A 21 -8.16 -6.20 -19.57
CA ARG A 21 -7.74 -6.32 -20.99
C ARG A 21 -8.66 -5.52 -21.92
N ALA A 22 -8.70 -4.21 -21.74
CA ALA A 22 -9.28 -3.30 -22.72
C ALA A 22 -8.13 -2.61 -23.47
N ASP A 23 -8.05 -2.87 -24.77
CA ASP A 23 -7.07 -2.32 -25.69
C ASP A 23 -7.12 -0.79 -25.77
N GLY A 24 -5.94 -0.17 -25.75
CA GLY A 24 -5.66 1.05 -26.51
C GLY A 24 -6.07 2.37 -25.84
N GLU A 25 -5.05 3.17 -25.53
CA GLU A 25 -5.07 4.60 -25.17
C GLU A 25 -5.93 5.53 -26.07
N ALA A 26 -6.54 5.02 -27.14
CA ALA A 26 -7.34 5.76 -28.12
C ALA A 26 -8.80 6.07 -27.66
N GLY A 27 -9.19 5.67 -26.45
CA GLY A 27 -10.55 5.89 -25.93
C GLY A 27 -10.65 6.03 -24.42
N MET A 28 -9.59 6.43 -23.71
CA MET A 28 -9.64 6.48 -22.25
C MET A 28 -10.64 7.52 -21.75
N THR A 29 -11.58 7.08 -20.92
CA THR A 29 -12.64 7.94 -20.38
C THR A 29 -12.10 8.76 -19.20
N THR A 30 -12.63 9.98 -18.97
CA THR A 30 -12.26 10.81 -17.79
C THR A 30 -12.41 10.05 -16.46
N ALA A 31 -13.32 9.07 -16.43
CA ALA A 31 -13.53 8.19 -15.28
C ALA A 31 -12.32 7.28 -15.00
N GLU A 32 -11.61 6.80 -16.01
CA GLU A 32 -10.45 5.91 -15.84
C GLU A 32 -9.28 6.64 -15.20
N TYR A 33 -9.00 7.89 -15.60
CA TYR A 33 -7.98 8.72 -14.97
C TYR A 33 -8.32 9.06 -13.50
N ALA A 34 -9.59 9.34 -13.22
CA ALA A 34 -10.06 9.57 -11.87
C ALA A 34 -9.86 8.31 -11.00
N VAL A 35 -10.23 7.14 -11.50
CA VAL A 35 -10.04 5.86 -10.80
C VAL A 35 -8.55 5.53 -10.64
N GLY A 36 -7.71 5.83 -11.62
CA GLY A 36 -6.25 5.66 -11.52
C GLY A 36 -5.64 6.48 -10.37
N THR A 37 -6.08 7.73 -10.23
CA THR A 37 -5.65 8.59 -9.11
C THR A 37 -6.15 8.05 -7.78
N LEU A 38 -7.41 7.64 -7.69
CA LEU A 38 -7.98 7.04 -6.48
C LEU A 38 -7.24 5.77 -6.06
N ALA A 39 -6.88 4.90 -7.02
CA ALA A 39 -6.09 3.70 -6.75
C ALA A 39 -4.72 4.05 -6.17
N ALA A 40 -4.03 5.06 -6.74
CA ALA A 40 -2.76 5.56 -6.22
C ALA A 40 -2.90 6.14 -4.81
N CYS A 41 -3.93 6.95 -4.55
CA CYS A 41 -4.22 7.51 -3.23
C CYS A 41 -4.51 6.42 -2.19
N ALA A 42 -5.26 5.38 -2.56
CA ALA A 42 -5.54 4.25 -1.68
C ALA A 42 -4.25 3.49 -1.31
N LEU A 43 -3.37 3.25 -2.28
CA LEU A 43 -2.06 2.67 -2.04
C LEU A 43 -1.21 3.54 -1.10
N ALA A 44 -1.19 4.85 -1.33
CA ALA A 44 -0.47 5.80 -0.50
C ALA A 44 -0.99 5.80 0.95
N ALA A 45 -2.31 5.71 1.15
CA ALA A 45 -2.91 5.62 2.47
C ALA A 45 -2.50 4.34 3.21
N VAL A 46 -2.46 3.19 2.51
CA VAL A 46 -1.96 1.93 3.09
C VAL A 46 -0.48 2.06 3.46
N LEU A 47 0.36 2.60 2.57
CA LEU A 47 1.78 2.80 2.85
C LEU A 47 1.99 3.73 4.05
N TYR A 48 1.22 4.81 4.16
CA TYR A 48 1.25 5.71 5.30
C TYR A 48 0.98 4.95 6.61
N LYS A 49 -0.03 4.07 6.63
CA LYS A 49 -0.32 3.24 7.83
C LYS A 49 0.80 2.27 8.16
N VAL A 50 1.49 1.72 7.16
CA VAL A 50 2.65 0.84 7.38
C VAL A 50 3.82 1.62 7.97
N VAL A 51 4.20 2.74 7.34
CA VAL A 51 5.35 3.55 7.76
C VAL A 51 5.14 4.20 9.13
N THR A 52 3.89 4.58 9.46
CA THR A 52 3.53 5.14 10.77
C THR A 52 3.21 4.09 11.83
N SER A 53 3.41 2.81 11.52
CA SER A 53 3.17 1.73 12.49
C SER A 53 4.28 1.67 13.53
N GLY A 54 3.93 1.25 14.76
CA GLY A 54 4.89 1.09 15.85
C GLY A 54 6.03 0.11 15.53
N ALA A 55 5.77 -0.92 14.71
CA ALA A 55 6.79 -1.86 14.27
C ALA A 55 7.89 -1.19 13.43
N VAL A 56 7.50 -0.33 12.48
CA VAL A 56 8.46 0.43 11.66
C VAL A 56 9.22 1.44 12.52
N SER A 57 8.53 2.17 13.41
CA SER A 57 9.18 3.11 14.33
C SER A 57 10.19 2.42 15.26
N ALA A 58 9.85 1.26 15.82
CA ALA A 58 10.75 0.50 16.70
C ALA A 58 11.98 -0.03 15.94
N ALA A 59 11.79 -0.52 14.71
CA ALA A 59 12.88 -0.97 13.86
C ALA A 59 13.86 0.17 13.53
N LEU A 60 13.32 1.37 13.20
CA LEU A 60 14.13 2.57 12.96
C LEU A 60 14.88 3.01 14.21
N GLN A 61 14.23 3.05 15.39
CA GLN A 61 14.90 3.38 16.66
C GLN A 61 16.04 2.40 16.97
N SER A 62 15.83 1.10 16.76
CA SER A 62 16.86 0.08 16.96
C SER A 62 18.03 0.24 15.98
N LEU A 63 17.75 0.57 14.71
CA LEU A 63 18.79 0.83 13.71
C LEU A 63 19.63 2.05 14.09
N ILE A 64 18.98 3.16 14.45
CA ILE A 64 19.66 4.38 14.88
C ILE A 64 20.47 4.12 16.16
N GLY A 65 19.90 3.44 17.15
CA GLY A 65 20.60 3.09 18.39
C GLY A 65 21.86 2.25 18.14
N ARG A 66 21.82 1.31 17.18
CA ARG A 66 23.00 0.55 16.76
C ARG A 66 24.04 1.43 16.07
N ALA A 67 23.60 2.33 15.19
CA ALA A 67 24.50 3.25 14.50
C ALA A 67 25.23 4.20 15.48
N LEU A 68 24.53 4.66 16.53
CA LEU A 68 25.11 5.56 17.54
C LEU A 68 26.04 4.84 18.53
N ASN A 69 25.84 3.55 18.79
CA ASN A 69 26.71 2.74 19.64
C ASN A 69 27.84 2.03 18.86
N ALA A 70 28.02 2.35 17.58
CA ALA A 70 29.12 1.81 16.81
C ALA A 70 30.46 2.33 17.38
N PRO A 71 31.40 1.45 17.75
CA PRO A 71 32.71 1.89 18.20
C PRO A 71 33.43 2.58 17.04
N PHE A 72 33.90 3.80 17.30
CA PHE A 72 34.78 4.58 16.42
C PHE A 72 36.24 4.32 16.76
#